data_AF-A0A699ZQ02-F1
#
_entry.id   AF-A0A699ZQ02-F1
#
_cell.length_a   1.000
_cell.length_b   1.000
_cell.length_c   1.000
_cell.angle_alpha   90.00
_cell.angle_beta   90.00
_cell.angle_gamma   90.00
#
_symmetry.space_group_name_H-M   'P 1'
#
loop_
_entity.id
_entity.type
_entity.pdbx_description
1 polymer ?
#
loop_
_entity_poly.entity_id
_entity_poly.type
_entity_poly.pdbx_seq_one_letter_code
_entity_poly.pdbx_strand_id
1 'polypeptide(L)'
;MELKSRGYKATYLNDYIAVGEAPEEIRNVFRQRSRWTKGHFQVFFSNKCPLLNFELPFFQRLWYSYAAWAPITTMLTVPAFIIVPFMSIAFGIHPVTITYELVLASTLYFVSQTSLQFYVHTLKHLKLMWFVNVSNTVLWFTFTKAFVNTMIAKMGFKAIMFKVTEKTK
;
A
#
# COMPACT_ATOMS: atom_id res chain seq x y z
N MET A 1 7.83 -10.55 13.20
CA MET A 1 7.03 -11.77 12.94
C MET A 1 7.61 -12.97 13.66
N GLU A 2 8.83 -13.40 13.36
CA GLU A 2 9.50 -14.54 14.03
C GLU A 2 9.50 -14.46 15.57
N LEU A 3 9.88 -13.31 16.14
CA LEU A 3 9.81 -13.15 17.61
C LEU A 3 8.37 -13.23 18.12
N LYS A 4 7.43 -12.65 17.37
CA LYS A 4 6.02 -12.66 17.77
C LYS A 4 5.43 -14.06 17.74
N SER A 5 5.84 -14.88 16.77
CA SER A 5 5.40 -16.28 16.64
C SER A 5 5.93 -17.15 17.78
N ARG A 6 7.10 -16.80 18.33
CA ARG A 6 7.68 -17.39 19.55
C ARG A 6 7.12 -16.83 20.87
N GLY A 7 6.03 -16.07 20.84
CA GLY A 7 5.35 -15.57 22.04
C GLY A 7 5.92 -14.27 22.62
N TYR A 8 6.92 -13.64 22.01
CA TYR A 8 7.43 -12.35 22.49
C TYR A 8 6.36 -11.26 22.36
N LYS A 9 6.34 -10.36 23.34
CA LYS A 9 5.41 -9.22 23.38
C LYS A 9 6.12 -7.96 22.89
N ALA A 10 5.41 -7.16 22.10
CA ALA A 10 5.83 -5.85 21.65
C ALA A 10 4.75 -4.86 22.06
N THR A 11 5.15 -3.69 22.57
CA THR A 11 4.25 -2.61 22.94
C THR A 11 4.63 -1.34 22.17
N TYR A 12 3.66 -0.45 21.96
CA TYR A 12 3.85 0.83 21.29
C TYR A 12 3.70 1.95 22.33
N LEU A 13 4.71 2.82 22.42
CA LEU A 13 4.69 4.02 23.23
C LEU A 13 4.51 5.22 22.31
N ASN A 14 3.49 6.04 22.58
CA ASN A 14 3.14 7.19 21.73
C ASN A 14 3.80 8.49 22.20
N ASP A 15 5.10 8.44 22.52
CA ASP A 15 5.86 9.59 23.00
C ASP A 15 6.89 10.03 21.95
N TYR A 16 7.10 11.34 21.85
CA TYR A 16 8.12 11.91 20.96
C TYR A 16 9.52 11.72 21.57
N ILE A 17 10.15 10.60 21.26
CA ILE A 17 11.46 10.20 21.82
C ILE A 17 12.62 10.24 20.81
N ALA A 18 12.34 10.48 19.53
CA ALA A 18 13.35 10.48 18.48
C ALA A 18 13.00 11.47 17.36
N VAL A 19 14.03 12.11 16.80
CA VAL A 19 13.92 12.96 15.62
C VAL A 19 14.44 12.20 14.41
N GLY A 20 13.61 12.03 13.39
CA GLY A 20 13.98 11.37 12.14
C GLY A 20 14.21 12.35 11.00
N GLU A 21 15.02 11.94 10.03
CA GLU A 21 15.23 12.68 8.78
C GLU A 21 14.30 12.15 7.69
N ALA A 22 13.58 13.06 7.02
CA ALA A 22 12.80 12.74 5.84
C ALA A 22 13.61 13.04 4.57
N PRO A 23 13.38 12.32 3.45
CA PRO A 23 14.01 12.67 2.19
C PRO A 23 13.52 14.04 1.69
N GLU A 24 14.45 14.94 1.39
CA GLU A 24 14.14 16.27 0.82
C GLU A 24 13.73 16.16 -0.66
N GLU A 25 14.44 15.29 -1.40
CA GLU A 25 14.22 15.09 -2.82
C GLU A 25 13.11 14.08 -3.12
N ILE A 26 12.20 14.43 -4.03
CA ILE A 26 11.12 13.54 -4.47
C ILE A 26 11.66 12.22 -5.01
N ARG A 27 12.78 12.25 -5.74
CA ARG A 27 13.43 11.05 -6.25
C ARG A 27 13.81 10.08 -5.13
N ASN A 28 14.24 10.60 -3.99
CA ASN A 28 14.63 9.81 -2.83
C ASN A 28 13.41 9.23 -2.10
N VAL A 29 12.28 9.94 -2.08
CA VAL A 29 10.98 9.39 -1.63
C VAL A 29 10.58 8.17 -2.47
N PHE A 30 10.62 8.29 -3.80
CA PHE A 30 10.27 7.18 -4.71
C PHE A 30 11.22 5.98 -4.55
N ARG A 31 12.52 6.22 -4.40
CA ARG A 31 13.51 5.16 -4.12
C ARG A 31 13.20 4.44 -2.81
N GLN A 32 12.93 5.19 -1.75
CA GLN A 32 12.62 4.64 -0.43
C GLN A 32 11.34 3.80 -0.46
N ARG A 33 10.26 4.32 -1.07
CA ARG A 33 8.98 3.60 -1.17
C ARG A 33 9.11 2.34 -2.03
N SER A 34 9.81 2.41 -3.16
CA SER A 34 10.09 1.23 -4.00
C SER A 34 10.80 0.13 -3.21
N ARG A 35 11.75 0.51 -2.36
CA ARG A 35 12.54 -0.41 -1.53
C ARG A 35 11.69 -1.09 -0.46
N TRP A 36 10.84 -0.34 0.23
CA TRP A 36 9.90 -0.90 1.21
C TRP A 36 8.94 -1.89 0.58
N THR A 37 8.32 -1.50 -0.55
CA THR A 37 7.40 -2.38 -1.28
C THR A 37 8.07 -3.67 -1.75
N LYS A 38 9.31 -3.60 -2.27
CA LYS A 38 10.07 -4.81 -2.62
C LYS A 38 10.29 -5.71 -1.42
N GLY A 39 10.69 -5.15 -0.28
CA GLY A 39 10.88 -5.90 0.97
C GLY A 39 9.61 -6.60 1.44
N HIS A 40 8.47 -5.91 1.41
CA HIS A 40 7.17 -6.51 1.74
C HIS A 40 6.83 -7.68 0.82
N PHE A 41 7.04 -7.52 -0.50
CA PHE A 41 6.80 -8.62 -1.45
C PHE A 41 7.80 -9.75 -1.33
N GLN A 42 9.07 -9.49 -1.03
CA GLN A 42 10.05 -10.54 -0.77
C GLN A 42 9.60 -11.41 0.41
N VAL A 43 9.14 -10.80 1.50
CA VAL A 43 8.62 -11.54 2.65
C VAL A 43 7.34 -12.28 2.28
N PHE A 44 6.37 -11.60 1.67
CA PHE A 44 5.06 -12.15 1.34
C PHE A 44 5.12 -13.32 0.35
N PHE A 45 6.03 -13.27 -0.63
CA PHE A 45 6.24 -14.35 -1.59
C PHE A 45 7.31 -15.36 -1.18
N SER A 46 7.93 -15.21 -0.01
CA SER A 46 8.85 -16.21 0.53
C SER A 46 8.14 -17.28 1.35
N ASN A 47 8.90 -18.27 1.80
CA ASN A 47 8.43 -19.26 2.79
C ASN A 47 8.09 -18.62 4.16
N LYS A 48 8.45 -17.34 4.39
CA LYS A 48 8.12 -16.57 5.59
C LYS A 48 6.88 -15.69 5.41
N CYS A 49 5.99 -16.06 4.49
CA CYS A 49 4.73 -15.36 4.29
C CYS A 49 3.92 -15.30 5.61
N PRO A 50 3.46 -14.12 6.05
CA PRO A 50 2.70 -14.02 7.30
C PRO A 50 1.41 -14.83 7.26
N LEU A 51 0.78 -14.97 6.08
CA LEU A 51 -0.42 -15.79 5.91
C LEU A 51 -0.14 -17.29 6.08
N LEU A 52 1.09 -17.76 5.95
CA LEU A 52 1.43 -19.18 6.10
C LEU A 52 2.02 -19.50 7.47
N ASN A 53 2.24 -18.49 8.32
CA ASN A 53 2.76 -18.68 9.67
C ASN A 53 1.61 -18.98 10.66
N PHE A 54 1.39 -20.27 10.93
CA PHE A 54 0.34 -20.75 11.83
C PHE A 54 0.64 -20.53 13.33
N GLU A 55 1.88 -20.20 13.68
CA GLU A 55 2.25 -19.82 15.05
C GLU A 55 1.76 -18.40 15.41
N LEU A 56 1.36 -17.60 14.41
CA LEU A 56 0.77 -16.27 14.63
C LEU A 56 -0.76 -16.36 14.76
N PRO A 57 -1.37 -15.61 15.70
CA PRO A 57 -2.82 -15.42 15.75
C PRO A 57 -3.38 -14.94 14.42
N PHE A 58 -4.58 -15.39 14.06
CA PHE A 58 -5.23 -15.12 12.77
C PHE A 58 -5.20 -13.63 12.38
N PHE A 59 -5.65 -12.74 13.27
CA PHE A 59 -5.64 -11.31 12.98
C PHE A 59 -4.23 -10.76 12.75
N GLN A 60 -3.23 -11.24 13.49
CA GLN A 60 -1.85 -10.79 13.28
C GLN A 60 -1.32 -11.21 11.90
N ARG A 61 -1.70 -12.40 11.41
CA ARG A 61 -1.37 -12.84 10.04
C ARG A 61 -1.92 -11.86 9.00
N LEU A 62 -3.16 -11.39 9.19
CA LEU A 62 -3.77 -10.38 8.32
C LEU A 62 -3.05 -9.03 8.41
N TRP A 63 -2.81 -8.53 9.63
CA TRP A 63 -2.11 -7.25 9.85
C TRP A 63 -0.70 -7.21 9.26
N TYR A 64 0.09 -8.26 9.46
CA TYR A 64 1.43 -8.33 8.85
C TYR A 64 1.37 -8.43 7.33
N SER A 65 0.32 -9.04 6.78
CA SER A 65 0.12 -9.16 5.33
C SER A 65 -0.37 -7.88 4.68
N TYR A 66 -1.00 -6.97 5.45
CA TYR A 66 -1.47 -5.68 4.96
C TYR A 66 -0.40 -4.89 4.21
N ALA A 67 0.86 -4.97 4.66
CA ALA A 67 1.98 -4.27 4.03
C ALA A 67 2.26 -4.73 2.58
N ALA A 68 1.86 -5.95 2.21
CA ALA A 68 1.89 -6.42 0.83
C ALA A 68 0.57 -6.16 0.09
N TRP A 69 -0.58 -6.28 0.77
CA TRP A 69 -1.89 -6.04 0.17
C TRP A 69 -2.09 -4.59 -0.26
N ALA A 70 -1.69 -3.60 0.54
CA ALA A 70 -1.93 -2.19 0.23
C ALA A 70 -1.25 -1.72 -1.09
N PRO A 71 0.02 -2.07 -1.40
CA PRO A 71 0.60 -1.81 -2.70
C PRO A 71 -0.08 -2.57 -3.86
N ILE A 72 -0.55 -3.81 -3.64
CA ILE A 72 -1.27 -4.59 -4.66
C ILE A 72 -2.59 -3.91 -5.03
N THR A 73 -3.39 -3.52 -4.04
CA THR A 73 -4.67 -2.84 -4.31
C THR A 73 -4.42 -1.55 -5.06
N THR A 74 -3.46 -0.73 -4.62
CA THR A 74 -3.12 0.54 -5.29
C THR A 74 -2.68 0.34 -6.75
N MET A 75 -1.86 -0.68 -7.03
CA MET A 75 -1.40 -1.01 -8.38
C MET A 75 -2.56 -1.39 -9.31
N LEU A 76 -3.62 -2.01 -8.78
CA LEU A 76 -4.77 -2.46 -9.59
C LEU A 76 -5.84 -1.38 -9.72
N THR A 77 -6.19 -0.72 -8.61
CA THR A 77 -7.32 0.21 -8.56
C THR A 77 -7.03 1.54 -9.25
N VAL A 78 -5.83 2.10 -9.07
CA VAL A 78 -5.50 3.42 -9.66
C VAL A 78 -5.56 3.38 -11.19
N PRO A 79 -4.93 2.41 -11.89
CA PRO A 79 -5.08 2.29 -13.35
C PRO A 79 -6.52 2.04 -13.76
N ALA A 80 -7.27 1.20 -13.05
CA ALA A 80 -8.68 0.94 -13.36
C ALA A 80 -9.51 2.22 -13.29
N PHE A 81 -9.32 3.05 -12.26
CA PHE A 81 -10.01 4.33 -12.11
C PHE A 81 -9.60 5.39 -13.15
N ILE A 82 -8.48 5.22 -13.85
CA ILE A 82 -8.08 6.09 -14.96
C ILE A 82 -8.59 5.54 -16.30
N ILE A 83 -8.39 4.25 -16.55
CA ILE A 83 -8.69 3.60 -17.82
C ILE A 83 -10.19 3.50 -18.03
N VAL A 84 -10.98 3.13 -17.02
CA VAL A 84 -12.44 2.94 -17.20
C VAL A 84 -13.14 4.23 -17.64
N PRO A 85 -12.96 5.39 -16.97
CA PRO A 85 -13.55 6.64 -17.45
C PRO A 85 -13.01 7.06 -18.81
N PHE A 86 -11.71 6.89 -19.07
CA PHE A 86 -11.12 7.19 -20.36
C PHE A 86 -11.75 6.38 -21.48
N MET A 87 -11.92 5.07 -21.31
CA MET A 87 -12.54 4.19 -22.29
C MET A 87 -14.01 4.58 -22.57
N SER A 88 -14.73 4.94 -21.51
CA SER A 88 -16.11 5.40 -21.59
C SER A 88 -16.24 6.70 -22.39
N ILE A 89 -15.32 7.65 -22.20
CA ILE A 89 -15.38 8.97 -22.87
C ILE A 89 -14.83 8.89 -24.30
N ALA A 90 -13.71 8.20 -24.51
CA ALA A 90 -13.01 8.17 -25.79
C ALA A 90 -13.63 7.19 -26.80
N PHE A 91 -14.18 6.07 -26.34
CA PHE A 91 -14.68 5.00 -27.21
C PHE A 91 -16.16 4.68 -27.01
N GLY A 92 -16.84 5.31 -26.05
CA GLY A 92 -18.24 4.99 -25.72
C GLY A 92 -18.43 3.59 -25.13
N ILE A 93 -17.36 2.95 -24.66
CA ILE A 93 -17.42 1.61 -24.06
C ILE A 93 -17.76 1.75 -22.59
N HIS A 94 -19.00 1.44 -22.24
CA HIS A 94 -19.49 1.46 -20.86
C HIS A 94 -19.46 0.05 -20.28
N PRO A 95 -18.61 -0.23 -19.26
CA PRO A 95 -18.50 -1.57 -18.69
C PRO A 95 -19.70 -1.95 -17.81
N VAL A 96 -20.54 -0.98 -17.44
CA VAL A 96 -21.72 -1.16 -16.58
C VAL A 96 -22.88 -0.35 -17.10
N THR A 97 -24.09 -0.88 -16.96
CA THR A 97 -25.32 -0.13 -17.22
C THR A 97 -25.63 0.75 -16.01
N ILE A 98 -25.83 2.05 -16.24
CA ILE A 98 -26.14 3.00 -15.16
C ILE A 98 -27.63 2.86 -14.83
N THR A 99 -27.93 2.16 -13.73
CA THR A 99 -29.28 2.11 -13.15
C THR A 99 -29.34 2.91 -11.85
N TYR A 100 -30.54 3.27 -11.42
CA TYR A 100 -30.74 3.99 -10.16
C TYR A 100 -30.18 3.21 -8.96
N GLU A 101 -30.40 1.90 -8.92
CA GLU A 101 -29.95 1.03 -7.83
C GLU A 101 -28.43 0.97 -7.76
N LEU A 102 -27.76 0.89 -8.91
CA LEU A 102 -26.29 0.89 -8.97
C LEU A 102 -25.72 2.22 -8.47
N VAL A 103 -26.30 3.35 -8.89
CA VAL A 103 -25.88 4.68 -8.46
C VAL A 103 -26.08 4.84 -6.95
N LEU A 104 -27.23 4.41 -6.41
CA LEU A 104 -27.51 4.48 -4.98
C LEU A 104 -26.55 3.60 -4.17
N ALA A 105 -26.38 2.34 -4.58
CA ALA A 105 -25.50 1.38 -3.89
C ALA A 105 -24.04 1.84 -3.92
N SER A 106 -23.54 2.31 -5.07
CA SER A 106 -22.17 2.84 -5.20
C SER A 106 -21.96 4.11 -4.38
N THR A 107 -22.93 5.03 -4.37
CA THR A 107 -22.86 6.25 -3.55
C THR A 107 -22.76 5.92 -2.06
N LEU A 108 -23.65 5.04 -1.56
CA LEU A 108 -23.63 4.62 -0.15
C LEU A 108 -22.32 3.90 0.20
N TYR A 109 -21.82 3.06 -0.70
CA TYR A 109 -20.53 2.38 -0.53
C TYR A 109 -19.37 3.38 -0.43
N PHE A 110 -19.27 4.33 -1.36
CA PHE A 110 -18.18 5.31 -1.36
C PHE A 110 -18.24 6.26 -0.17
N VAL A 111 -19.43 6.71 0.23
CA VAL A 111 -19.59 7.54 1.44
C VAL A 111 -19.16 6.79 2.69
N SER A 112 -19.57 5.52 2.82
CA SER A 112 -19.20 4.67 3.96
C SER A 112 -17.69 4.42 4.00
N GLN A 113 -17.09 4.06 2.86
CA GLN A 113 -15.64 3.85 2.74
C GLN A 113 -14.84 5.12 3.06
N THR A 114 -15.24 6.26 2.51
CA THR A 114 -14.58 7.55 2.78
C THR A 114 -14.69 7.93 4.25
N SER A 115 -15.84 7.69 4.88
CA SER A 115 -16.03 7.97 6.31
C SER A 115 -15.08 7.15 7.19
N LEU A 116 -14.90 5.87 6.87
CA LEU A 116 -13.95 5.00 7.58
C LEU A 116 -12.49 5.42 7.31
N GLN A 117 -12.17 5.75 6.07
CA GLN A 117 -10.82 6.13 5.64
C GLN A 117 -10.37 7.46 6.25
N PHE A 118 -11.28 8.41 6.48
CA PHE A 118 -10.98 9.71 7.09
C PHE A 118 -11.29 9.75 8.59
N TYR A 119 -11.53 8.60 9.23
CA TYR A 119 -11.72 8.54 10.67
C TYR A 119 -10.45 9.00 11.41
N VAL A 120 -10.59 10.05 12.23
CA VAL A 120 -9.51 10.60 13.05
C VAL A 120 -10.02 10.98 14.44
N HIS A 121 -9.17 10.81 15.46
CA HIS A 121 -9.48 11.28 16.82
C HIS A 121 -9.32 12.81 16.99
N THR A 122 -8.59 13.45 16.09
CA THR A 122 -8.33 14.90 16.13
C THR A 122 -8.42 15.46 14.73
N LEU A 123 -9.22 16.51 14.54
CA LEU A 123 -9.49 17.10 13.22
C LEU A 123 -8.23 17.60 12.50
N LYS A 124 -7.18 17.96 13.24
CA LYS A 124 -5.86 18.34 12.69
C LYS A 124 -5.26 17.25 11.78
N HIS A 125 -5.60 15.99 12.00
CA HIS A 125 -5.09 14.86 11.22
C HIS A 125 -5.83 14.63 9.89
N LEU A 126 -6.98 15.27 9.65
CA LEU A 126 -7.72 15.12 8.38
C LEU A 126 -6.85 15.47 7.17
N LYS A 127 -6.09 16.58 7.28
CA LYS A 127 -5.15 17.01 6.23
C LYS A 127 -4.07 15.95 5.97
N LEU A 128 -3.58 15.29 7.01
CA LEU A 128 -2.58 14.23 6.89
C LEU A 128 -3.18 13.00 6.20
N MET A 129 -4.40 12.59 6.54
CA MET A 129 -5.10 11.49 5.88
C MET A 129 -5.28 11.76 4.38
N TRP A 130 -5.64 12.99 4.01
CA TRP A 130 -5.70 13.40 2.61
C TRP A 130 -4.35 13.23 1.90
N PHE A 131 -3.26 13.74 2.48
CA PHE A 131 -1.92 13.62 1.87
C PHE A 131 -1.46 12.16 1.75
N VAL A 132 -1.80 11.29 2.71
CA VAL A 132 -1.50 9.85 2.62
C VAL A 132 -2.21 9.24 1.41
N ASN A 133 -3.47 9.59 1.17
CA ASN A 133 -4.23 9.09 0.03
C ASN A 133 -3.67 9.58 -1.30
N VAL A 134 -3.40 10.88 -1.43
CA VAL A 134 -2.77 11.44 -2.63
C VAL A 134 -1.41 10.79 -2.89
N SER A 135 -0.58 10.63 -1.85
CA SER A 135 0.74 10.02 -1.96
C SER A 135 0.66 8.57 -2.44
N ASN A 136 -0.25 7.75 -1.87
CA ASN A 136 -0.45 6.37 -2.32
C ASN A 136 -0.90 6.32 -3.78
N THR A 137 -1.84 7.18 -4.19
CA THR A 137 -2.29 7.26 -5.58
C THR A 137 -1.13 7.60 -6.51
N VAL A 138 -0.30 8.60 -6.20
CA VAL A 138 0.86 8.99 -7.01
C VAL A 138 1.91 7.87 -7.11
N LEU A 139 2.05 7.04 -6.06
CA LEU A 139 3.03 5.97 -6.00
C LEU A 139 2.62 4.67 -6.72
N TRP A 140 1.43 4.60 -7.33
CA TRP A 140 0.91 3.38 -7.96
C TRP A 140 1.90 2.74 -8.94
N PHE A 141 2.56 3.54 -9.79
CA PHE A 141 3.53 3.03 -10.77
C PHE A 141 4.82 2.53 -10.08
N THR A 142 5.22 3.17 -8.98
CA THR A 142 6.36 2.73 -8.17
C THR A 142 6.10 1.36 -7.55
N PHE A 143 4.89 1.14 -7.05
CA PHE A 143 4.46 -0.14 -6.51
C PHE A 143 4.39 -1.22 -7.60
N THR A 144 3.88 -0.86 -8.77
CA THR A 144 3.83 -1.74 -9.95
C THR A 144 5.23 -2.20 -10.36
N LYS A 145 6.15 -1.24 -10.53
CA LYS A 145 7.54 -1.55 -10.86
C LYS A 145 8.24 -2.35 -9.76
N ALA A 146 7.96 -2.07 -8.49
CA ALA A 146 8.49 -2.84 -7.38
C ALA A 146 8.01 -4.30 -7.43
N PHE A 147 6.71 -4.52 -7.62
CA PHE A 147 6.10 -5.84 -7.77
C PHE A 147 6.74 -6.65 -8.90
N VAL A 148 6.76 -6.09 -10.12
CA VAL A 148 7.33 -6.77 -11.30
C VAL A 148 8.80 -7.15 -11.08
N ASN A 149 9.60 -6.23 -10.54
CA ASN A 149 11.01 -6.53 -10.24
C ASN A 149 11.15 -7.65 -9.20
N THR A 150 10.30 -7.68 -8.18
CA THR A 150 10.34 -8.75 -7.16
C THR A 150 9.94 -10.10 -7.75
N MET A 151 8.92 -10.14 -8.62
CA MET A 151 8.49 -11.37 -9.28
C MET A 151 9.55 -11.92 -10.23
N ILE A 152 10.13 -11.06 -11.08
CA ILE A 152 11.25 -11.43 -11.98
C ILE A 152 12.42 -11.99 -11.16
N ALA A 153 12.72 -11.38 -10.02
CA ALA A 153 13.81 -11.83 -9.17
C ALA A 153 13.52 -13.19 -8.51
N LYS A 154 12.28 -13.41 -8.06
CA LYS A 154 11.86 -14.71 -7.52
C LYS A 154 11.96 -15.83 -8.57
N MET A 155 11.72 -15.50 -9.83
CA MET A 155 11.89 -16.43 -10.95
C MET A 155 13.36 -16.69 -11.33
N GLY A 156 14.33 -16.10 -10.62
CA GLY A 156 15.76 -16.33 -10.84
C GLY A 156 16.40 -15.47 -11.93
N PHE A 157 15.63 -14.63 -12.62
CA PHE A 157 16.15 -13.83 -13.75
C PHE A 157 16.91 -12.57 -13.34
N LYS A 158 16.84 -12.15 -12.07
CA LYS A 158 17.46 -10.89 -11.61
C LYS A 158 17.69 -10.85 -10.11
N ALA A 159 18.84 -10.34 -9.65
CA ALA A 159 19.04 -10.03 -8.24
C ALA A 159 18.31 -8.71 -7.86
N ILE A 160 17.65 -8.69 -6.70
CA ILE A 160 17.07 -7.45 -6.15
C ILE A 160 18.21 -6.61 -5.57
N MET A 161 18.76 -5.72 -6.37
CA MET A 161 19.77 -4.75 -5.93
C MET A 161 19.14 -3.68 -5.02
N PHE A 162 19.71 -3.52 -3.82
CA PHE A 162 19.32 -2.51 -2.86
C PHE A 162 20.07 -1.21 -3.12
N LYS A 163 19.34 -0.15 -3.52
CA LYS A 163 19.91 1.20 -3.60
C LYS A 163 19.60 1.94 -2.31
N VAL A 164 20.63 2.36 -1.60
CA VAL A 164 20.51 3.15 -0.36
C VAL A 164 20.02 4.55 -0.73
N THR A 165 19.16 5.12 0.12
CA THR A 165 18.76 6.53 -0.01
C THR A 165 19.92 7.39 0.49
N GLU A 166 20.38 8.32 -0.35
CA GLU A 166 21.40 9.30 0.06
C GLU A 166 20.84 10.19 1.17
N LYS A 167 21.64 10.39 2.21
CA LYS A 167 21.36 11.37 3.26
C LYS A 167 22.15 12.63 2.94
N THR A 168 21.50 13.78 2.98
CA THR A 168 22.18 15.07 3.02
C THR A 168 23.01 15.11 4.31
N LYS A 169 24.28 15.48 4.19
CA LYS A 169 25.16 15.72 5.35
C LYS A 169 24.88 17.08 5.95
#